data_AF-A0A1C4IPD8-F1
#
_entry.id   AF-A0A1C4IPD8-F1
#
_cell.length_a   1.000
_cell.length_b   1.000
_cell.length_c   1.000
_cell.angle_alpha   90.00
_cell.angle_beta   90.00
_cell.angle_gamma   90.00
#
_symmetry.space_group_name_H-M   'P 1'
#
loop_
_entity.id
_entity.type
_entity.pdbx_description
1 polymer ?
#
loop_
_entity_poly.entity_id
_entity_poly.type
_entity_poly.pdbx_seq_one_letter_code
_entity_poly.pdbx_strand_id
1 'polypeptide(L)'
;MAFSADELRVLRRALAIALHPMPLSDEDVQDCLRLAGSVDEAVGEAGRLRAFLLADLARYRNALPGSATGYLELLQDALAAGYDPRPDDLAALRALRGGPLAAALL
;
A
#
# COMPACT_ATOMS: atom_id res chain seq x y z
N MET A 1 -6.55 1.12 -4.74
CA MET A 1 -7.20 1.65 -5.95
C MET A 1 -8.45 0.83 -6.22
N ALA A 2 -9.55 1.45 -6.66
CA ALA A 2 -10.72 0.74 -7.17
C ALA A 2 -10.83 1.04 -8.67
N PHE A 3 -10.97 0.01 -9.50
CA PHE A 3 -11.18 0.18 -10.93
C PHE A 3 -12.64 0.53 -11.22
N SER A 4 -12.86 1.39 -12.21
CA SER A 4 -14.17 1.59 -12.82
C SER A 4 -14.59 0.38 -13.66
N ALA A 5 -15.88 0.30 -13.99
CA ALA A 5 -16.40 -0.75 -14.85
C ALA A 5 -15.75 -0.75 -16.25
N ASP A 6 -15.35 0.41 -16.75
CA ASP A 6 -14.68 0.54 -18.05
C ASP A 6 -13.25 0.03 -18.00
N GLU A 7 -12.47 0.48 -17.01
CA GLU A 7 -11.11 0.01 -16.78
C GLU A 7 -11.05 -1.51 -16.57
N LEU A 8 -12.03 -2.09 -15.87
CA LEU A 8 -12.13 -3.55 -15.72
C LEU A 8 -12.39 -4.26 -17.05
N ARG A 9 -13.19 -3.68 -17.95
CA ARG A 9 -13.41 -4.24 -19.28
C ARG A 9 -12.13 -4.20 -20.10
N VAL A 10 -11.40 -3.08 -20.07
CA VAL A 10 -10.10 -2.91 -20.74
C VAL A 10 -9.09 -3.92 -20.19
N LEU A 11 -8.98 -4.05 -18.86
CA LEU A 11 -8.08 -4.99 -18.20
C LEU A 11 -8.39 -6.44 -18.60
N ARG A 12 -9.66 -6.84 -18.54
CA ARG A 12 -10.09 -8.19 -18.92
C ARG A 12 -9.75 -8.50 -20.39
N ARG A 13 -9.95 -7.52 -21.28
CA ARG A 13 -9.59 -7.63 -22.70
C ARG A 13 -8.08 -7.81 -22.86
N ALA A 14 -7.28 -6.93 -22.24
CA ALA A 14 -5.81 -7.00 -22.27
C ALA A 14 -5.29 -8.37 -21.79
N LEU A 15 -5.86 -8.89 -20.70
CA LEU A 15 -5.52 -10.22 -20.18
C LEU A 15 -5.89 -11.34 -21.16
N ALA A 16 -7.06 -11.27 -21.81
CA ALA A 16 -7.45 -12.26 -22.80
C ALA A 16 -6.48 -12.30 -24.00
N ILE A 17 -6.00 -11.13 -24.43
CA ILE A 17 -5.01 -11.02 -25.52
C ILE A 17 -3.64 -11.55 -25.09
N ALA A 18 -3.22 -11.29 -23.85
CA ALA A 18 -1.97 -11.82 -23.32
C ALA A 18 -1.97 -13.36 -23.27
N LEU A 19 -3.13 -13.98 -23.01
CA LEU A 19 -3.32 -15.43 -23.02
C LEU A 19 -3.44 -16.00 -24.44
N HIS A 20 -4.11 -15.28 -25.33
CA HIS A 20 -4.33 -15.67 -26.72
C HIS A 20 -3.97 -14.51 -27.66
N PRO A 21 -2.69 -14.42 -28.09
CA PRO A 21 -2.21 -13.31 -28.89
C PRO A 21 -2.99 -13.19 -30.20
N MET A 22 -3.66 -12.07 -30.36
CA MET A 22 -4.44 -11.70 -31.53
C MET A 22 -4.12 -10.25 -31.90
N PRO A 23 -4.23 -9.86 -33.19
CA PRO A 23 -4.06 -8.47 -33.59
C PRO A 23 -5.04 -7.56 -32.83
N LEU A 24 -4.54 -6.43 -32.33
CA LEU A 24 -5.33 -5.40 -31.68
C LEU A 24 -5.63 -4.26 -32.64
N SER A 25 -6.79 -3.62 -32.46
CA SER A 25 -7.04 -2.32 -33.08
C SER A 25 -6.21 -1.23 -32.38
N ASP A 26 -5.92 -0.14 -33.09
CA ASP A 26 -5.21 1.00 -32.50
C ASP A 26 -5.97 1.58 -31.30
N GLU A 27 -7.31 1.57 -31.33
CA GLU A 27 -8.15 2.02 -30.21
C GLU A 27 -7.95 1.14 -28.97
N ASP A 28 -7.96 -0.19 -29.14
CA ASP A 28 -7.72 -1.12 -28.03
C ASP A 28 -6.33 -0.94 -27.42
N VAL A 29 -5.32 -0.68 -28.26
CA VAL A 29 -3.96 -0.39 -27.80
C VAL A 29 -3.93 0.91 -26.98
N GLN A 30 -4.58 1.96 -27.47
CA GLN A 30 -4.66 3.25 -26.76
C GLN A 30 -5.42 3.13 -25.43
N ASP A 31 -6.50 2.33 -25.38
CA ASP A 31 -7.21 2.02 -24.14
C ASP A 31 -6.29 1.33 -23.12
N CYS A 32 -5.51 0.34 -23.56
CA CYS A 32 -4.58 -0.37 -22.69
C CYS A 32 -3.47 0.56 -22.17
N LEU A 33 -2.94 1.44 -23.03
CA LEU A 33 -1.92 2.42 -22.63
C LEU A 33 -2.47 3.43 -21.63
N ARG A 34 -3.71 3.91 -21.83
CA ARG A 34 -4.38 4.80 -20.86
C ARG A 34 -4.57 4.11 -19.52
N LEU A 35 -5.07 2.87 -19.51
CA LEU A 35 -5.22 2.09 -18.29
C LEU A 35 -3.88 1.88 -17.58
N ALA A 36 -2.82 1.53 -18.32
CA ALA A 36 -1.47 1.37 -17.76
C ALA A 36 -0.99 2.66 -17.10
N GLY A 37 -1.16 3.82 -17.77
CA GLY A 37 -0.84 5.12 -17.20
C GLY A 37 -1.59 5.42 -15.89
N SER A 38 -2.90 5.14 -15.84
CA SER A 38 -3.70 5.29 -14.62
C SER A 38 -3.21 4.40 -13.47
N VAL A 39 -2.82 3.15 -13.79
CA VAL A 39 -2.26 2.22 -12.80
C VAL A 39 -0.90 2.70 -12.29
N ASP A 40 -0.02 3.15 -13.18
CA ASP A 40 1.30 3.67 -12.82
C ASP A 40 1.19 4.90 -11.93
N GLU A 41 0.26 5.81 -12.24
CA GLU A 41 -0.02 6.98 -11.41
C GLU A 41 -0.52 6.57 -10.02
N ALA A 42 -1.47 5.63 -9.95
CA ALA A 42 -2.00 5.14 -8.68
C ALA A 42 -0.92 4.43 -7.84
N VAL A 43 -0.03 3.67 -8.47
CA VAL A 43 1.13 3.05 -7.82
C VAL A 43 2.10 4.13 -7.30
N GLY A 44 2.38 5.15 -8.11
CA GLY A 44 3.22 6.28 -7.71
C GLY A 44 2.66 7.04 -6.51
N GLU A 45 1.36 7.33 -6.51
CA GLU A 45 0.68 7.98 -5.39
C GLU A 45 0.67 7.12 -4.13
N ALA A 46 0.36 5.82 -4.26
CA ALA A 46 0.44 4.87 -3.15
C ALA A 46 1.87 4.82 -2.57
N GLY A 47 2.90 4.89 -3.43
CA GLY A 47 4.29 4.98 -3.01
C GLY A 47 4.60 6.25 -2.21
N ARG A 48 4.09 7.41 -2.64
CA ARG A 48 4.24 8.69 -1.92
C ARG A 48 3.56 8.66 -0.55
N LEU A 49 2.31 8.18 -0.49
CA LEU A 49 1.57 8.03 0.77
C LEU A 49 2.30 7.07 1.72
N ARG A 50 2.81 5.94 1.20
CA ARG A 50 3.60 4.99 2.01
C ARG A 50 4.87 5.64 2.53
N ALA A 51 5.60 6.41 1.72
CA ALA A 51 6.80 7.11 2.17
C ALA A 51 6.50 8.09 3.31
N PHE A 52 5.39 8.82 3.21
CA PHE A 52 4.93 9.72 4.27
C PHE A 52 4.57 8.96 5.55
N LEU A 53 3.78 7.89 5.46
CA LEU A 53 3.41 7.05 6.60
C LEU A 53 4.63 6.46 7.31
N LEU A 54 5.64 6.01 6.57
CA LEU A 54 6.87 5.46 7.16
C LEU A 54 7.72 6.53 7.85
N ALA A 55 7.77 7.74 7.30
CA ALA A 55 8.43 8.87 7.95
C ALA A 55 7.73 9.25 9.26
N ASP A 56 6.39 9.25 9.25
CA ASP A 56 5.59 9.48 10.45
C ASP A 56 5.77 8.36 11.47
N LEU A 57 5.78 7.10 11.07
CA LEU A 57 5.99 5.98 11.97
C LEU A 57 7.34 6.08 12.69
N ALA A 58 8.41 6.46 11.96
CA ALA A 58 9.71 6.75 12.57
C ALA A 58 9.67 7.96 13.52
N ARG A 59 8.97 9.04 13.15
CA ARG A 59 8.80 10.23 13.99
C ARG A 59 8.08 9.91 15.30
N TYR A 60 6.98 9.16 15.24
CA TYR A 60 6.24 8.72 16.41
C TYR A 60 7.11 7.80 17.27
N ARG A 61 7.82 6.84 16.67
CA ARG A 61 8.73 5.95 17.42
C ARG A 61 9.83 6.71 18.16
N ASN A 62 10.41 7.74 17.54
CA ASN A 62 11.44 8.57 18.18
C ASN A 62 10.91 9.44 19.33
N ALA A 63 9.60 9.69 19.39
CA ALA A 63 8.95 10.47 20.45
C ALA A 63 8.43 9.59 21.61
N LEU A 64 8.72 8.29 21.60
CA LEU A 64 8.32 7.39 22.69
C LEU A 64 9.01 7.78 24.02
N PRO A 65 8.34 7.58 25.16
CA PRO A 65 7.02 6.94 25.31
C PRO A 65 5.82 7.87 25.07
N GLY A 66 6.03 9.19 24.90
CA GLY A 66 4.95 10.18 24.85
C GLY A 66 3.97 10.04 23.66
N SER A 67 4.39 9.35 22.61
CA SER A 67 3.63 9.08 21.38
C SER A 67 3.05 7.66 21.29
N ALA A 68 3.09 6.87 22.38
CA ALA A 68 2.81 5.42 22.33
C ALA A 68 1.49 5.06 21.64
N THR A 69 0.39 5.74 21.98
CA THR A 69 -0.93 5.48 21.37
C THR A 69 -0.88 5.68 19.86
N GLY A 70 -0.43 6.84 19.40
CA GLY A 70 -0.39 7.15 17.96
C GLY A 70 0.63 6.31 17.19
N TYR A 71 1.73 5.90 17.84
CA TYR A 71 2.67 4.95 17.24
C TYR A 71 2.01 3.59 16.99
N LEU A 72 1.27 3.06 17.96
CA LEU A 72 0.63 1.75 17.86
C LEU A 72 -0.55 1.74 16.88
N GLU A 73 -1.36 2.80 16.84
CA GLU A 73 -2.43 2.98 15.84
C GLU A 73 -1.84 3.03 14.43
N LEU A 74 -0.83 3.88 14.22
CA LEU A 74 -0.19 4.02 12.91
C LEU A 74 0.51 2.72 12.46
N LEU A 75 1.13 2.00 13.40
CA LEU A 75 1.74 0.70 13.11
C LEU A 75 0.69 -0.36 12.75
N GLN A 76 -0.45 -0.40 13.43
CA GLN A 76 -1.56 -1.30 13.08
C GLN A 76 -2.04 -1.06 11.65
N ASP A 77 -2.28 0.21 11.27
CA ASP A 77 -2.72 0.57 9.93
C ASP A 77 -1.66 0.21 8.87
N ALA A 78 -0.38 0.45 9.17
CA ALA A 78 0.72 0.08 8.29
C ALA A 78 0.78 -1.45 8.08
N LEU A 79 0.64 -2.24 9.14
CA LEU A 79 0.62 -3.70 9.07
C LEU A 79 -0.57 -4.22 8.25
N ALA A 80 -1.76 -3.65 8.44
CA ALA A 80 -2.95 -3.97 7.64
C ALA A 80 -2.74 -3.65 6.15
N ALA A 81 -1.90 -2.65 5.83
CA ALA A 81 -1.48 -2.32 4.47
C ALA A 81 -0.30 -3.15 3.95
N GLY A 82 0.16 -4.18 4.68
CA GLY A 82 1.25 -5.08 4.28
C GLY A 82 2.65 -4.51 4.51
N TYR A 83 2.81 -3.57 5.45
CA TYR A 83 4.13 -3.19 5.95
C TYR A 83 4.80 -4.34 6.68
N ASP A 84 6.09 -4.56 6.41
CA ASP A 84 6.91 -5.51 7.15
C ASP A 84 7.65 -4.76 8.28
N PRO A 85 7.35 -5.07 9.57
CA PRO A 85 7.89 -4.31 10.70
C PRO A 85 9.41 -4.48 10.82
N ARG A 86 10.11 -3.37 11.08
CA ARG A 86 11.56 -3.36 11.25
C ARG A 86 11.96 -3.83 12.65
N PRO A 87 13.24 -4.20 12.87
CA PRO A 87 13.74 -4.56 14.19
C PRO A 87 13.43 -3.51 15.28
N ASP A 88 13.54 -2.22 14.94
CA ASP A 88 13.19 -1.12 15.83
C ASP A 88 11.70 -1.10 16.20
N ASP A 89 10.82 -1.48 15.26
CA ASP A 89 9.38 -1.53 15.50
C ASP A 89 9.06 -2.64 16.49
N LEU A 90 9.70 -3.81 16.32
CA LEU A 90 9.60 -4.93 17.25
C LEU A 90 10.20 -4.59 18.62
N ALA A 91 11.29 -3.83 18.67
CA ALA A 91 11.87 -3.37 19.94
C ALA A 91 10.90 -2.43 20.68
N ALA A 92 10.29 -1.48 19.96
CA ALA A 92 9.26 -0.59 20.52
C ALA A 92 8.04 -1.37 21.02
N LEU A 93 7.54 -2.34 20.23
CA LEU A 93 6.43 -3.21 20.65
C LEU A 93 6.74 -4.00 21.93
N ARG A 94 7.97 -4.56 22.04
CA ARG A 94 8.40 -5.26 23.27
C ARG A 94 8.48 -4.32 24.47
N ALA A 95 8.97 -3.10 24.28
CA ALA A 95 9.03 -2.09 25.34
C ALA A 95 7.63 -1.64 25.80
N LEU A 96 6.64 -1.66 24.90
CA LEU A 96 5.25 -1.27 25.16
C LEU A 96 4.32 -2.43 25.52
N ARG A 97 4.83 -3.66 25.68
CA ARG A 97 4.06 -4.90 25.86
C ARG A 97 3.03 -4.88 27.00
N GLY A 98 3.17 -3.99 27.98
CA GLY A 98 2.16 -3.79 29.03
C GLY A 98 0.81 -3.29 28.52
N GLY A 99 0.74 -2.76 27.30
CA GLY A 99 -0.51 -2.33 26.67
C GLY A 99 -1.14 -3.43 25.80
N PRO A 100 -2.48 -3.55 25.78
CA PRO A 100 -3.18 -4.61 25.03
C PRO A 100 -2.96 -4.52 23.52
N LEU A 101 -2.88 -3.31 22.96
CA LEU A 101 -2.63 -3.11 21.53
C LEU A 101 -1.22 -3.54 21.13
N ALA A 102 -0.21 -3.14 21.91
CA ALA A 102 1.18 -3.57 21.66
C ALA A 102 1.34 -5.09 21.76
N ALA A 103 0.61 -5.75 22.68
CA ALA A 103 0.62 -7.20 22.80
C ALA A 103 -0.11 -7.91 21.63
N ALA A 104 -1.17 -7.30 21.07
CA ALA A 104 -1.89 -7.86 19.93
C ALA A 104 -1.13 -7.73 18.59
N LEU A 105 -0.22 -6.75 18.49
CA LEU A 105 0.58 -6.50 17.29
C LEU A 105 1.91 -7.29 17.24
N LEU A 106 2.24 -8.05 18.28
CA LEU A 106 3.55 -8.69 18.49
C LEU A 106 3.44 -10.21 18.34
#